data_AF-A0A7C4UFH7-F1
#
_entry.id   AF-A0A7C4UFH7-F1
#
_cell.length_a   1.000
_cell.length_b   1.000
_cell.length_c   1.000
_cell.angle_alpha   90.00
_cell.angle_beta   90.00
_cell.angle_gamma   90.00
#
_symmetry.space_group_name_H-M   'P 1'
#
loop_
_entity.id
_entity.type
_entity.pdbx_description
1 polymer ?
#
loop_
_entity_poly.entity_id
_entity_poly.type
_entity_poly.pdbx_seq_one_letter_code
_entity_poly.pdbx_strand_id
1 'polypeptide(L)' 'MTDIERFYATMEYKKVDRAIFWVWGLWPETIEKWKSQDPDFDKKIDVYAGINRRQFYNHWFFPNPP' A
#
# COMPACT_ATOMS: atom_id res chain seq x y z
N MET A 1 -0.33 -18.48 -6.94
CA MET A 1 -0.95 -18.50 -5.60
C MET A 1 -2.02 -17.42 -5.55
N THR A 2 -3.19 -17.71 -4.99
CA THR A 2 -4.25 -16.70 -4.72
C THR A 2 -3.87 -15.81 -3.54
N ASP A 3 -4.58 -14.70 -3.34
CA ASP A 3 -4.26 -13.78 -2.23
C ASP A 3 -4.51 -14.40 -0.85
N ILE A 4 -5.57 -15.19 -0.72
CA ILE A 4 -5.88 -15.90 0.53
C ILE A 4 -4.86 -17.00 0.84
N GLU A 5 -4.45 -17.78 -0.16
CA GLU A 5 -3.38 -18.78 -0.01
C GLU A 5 -2.06 -18.13 0.38
N ARG A 6 -1.75 -16.98 -0.22
CA ARG A 6 -0.54 -16.22 0.09
C ARG A 6 -0.56 -15.66 1.50
N PHE A 7 -1.71 -15.16 1.95
CA PHE A 7 -1.93 -14.73 3.32
C PHE A 7 -1.57 -15.81 4.32
N TYR A 8 -2.20 -16.98 4.23
CA TYR A 8 -1.90 -18.09 5.13
C TYR A 8 -0.45 -18.56 5.01
N ALA A 9 0.09 -18.69 3.80
CA ALA A 9 1.48 -19.08 3.59
C ALA A 9 2.48 -18.10 4.23
N THR A 10 2.20 -16.79 4.21
CA THR A 10 3.03 -15.77 4.86
C THR A 10 2.96 -15.88 6.38
N MET A 11 1.76 -16.08 6.95
CA MET A 11 1.58 -16.25 8.40
C MET A 11 2.23 -17.52 8.95
N GLU A 12 2.36 -18.54 8.10
CA GLU A 12 3.00 -19.82 8.43
C GLU A 12 4.48 -19.89 8.01
N TYR A 13 5.07 -18.78 7.56
CA TYR A 13 6.47 -18.71 7.09
C TYR A 13 6.83 -19.70 5.97
N LYS A 14 5.85 -20.00 5.10
CA LYS A 14 6.02 -20.87 3.92
C LYS A 14 6.51 -20.07 2.71
N LYS A 15 7.03 -20.78 1.71
CA LYS A 15 7.44 -20.18 0.44
C LYS A 15 6.23 -19.57 -0.28
N VAL A 16 6.36 -18.31 -0.69
CA VAL A 16 5.36 -17.57 -1.46
C VAL A 16 5.92 -17.15 -2.82
N ASP A 17 5.04 -16.95 -3.80
CA ASP A 17 5.42 -16.51 -5.15
C ASP A 17 5.79 -15.01 -5.20
N ARG A 18 5.32 -14.22 -4.22
CA ARG A 18 5.71 -12.82 -3.97
C ARG A 18 5.35 -12.41 -2.54
N ALA A 19 5.92 -11.32 -2.05
CA ALA A 19 5.55 -10.75 -0.74
C ALA A 19 4.10 -10.23 -0.78
N ILE A 20 3.40 -10.34 0.36
CA ILE A 20 2.15 -9.59 0.56
C ILE A 20 2.54 -8.15 0.82
N PHE A 21 2.22 -7.28 -0.12
CA PHE A 21 2.24 -5.86 0.13
C PHE A 21 0.89 -5.44 0.68
N TRP A 22 0.93 -4.79 1.83
CA TRP A 22 -0.11 -3.91 2.30
C TRP A 22 0.32 -2.50 1.90
N VAL A 23 -0.60 -1.73 1.30
CA VAL A 23 -0.42 -0.28 1.14
C VAL A 23 -0.92 0.38 2.41
N TRP A 24 -0.03 1.05 3.14
CA TRP A 24 -0.48 1.97 4.18
C TRP A 24 -1.17 3.10 3.46
N GLY A 25 -2.47 3.28 3.72
CA GLY A 25 -3.30 4.25 3.05
C GLY A 25 -2.66 5.64 3.02
N LEU A 26 -3.06 6.45 2.05
CA LEU A 26 -2.57 7.81 1.90
C LEU A 26 -3.04 8.69 3.06
N TRP A 27 -2.26 9.71 3.41
CA TRP A 27 -2.67 10.74 4.37
C TRP A 27 -3.91 11.48 3.87
N PRO A 28 -4.90 11.81 4.72
CA PRO A 28 -6.10 12.54 4.31
C PRO A 28 -5.78 13.85 3.57
N GLU A 29 -4.79 14.61 4.04
CA GLU A 29 -4.34 15.87 3.43
C GLU A 29 -3.76 15.66 2.03
N THR A 30 -3.10 14.51 1.82
CA THR A 30 -2.57 14.13 0.51
C THR A 30 -3.70 13.75 -0.45
N ILE A 31 -4.71 13.01 0.03
CA ILE A 31 -5.89 12.65 -0.75
C ILE A 31 -6.65 13.91 -1.17
N GLU A 32 -6.89 14.84 -0.24
CA GLU A 32 -7.59 16.10 -0.52
C GLU A 32 -6.84 16.94 -1.57
N LYS A 33 -5.52 17.09 -1.39
CA LYS A 33 -4.68 17.82 -2.34
C LYS A 33 -4.70 17.17 -3.73
N TRP A 34 -4.59 15.85 -3.81
CA TRP A 34 -4.58 15.14 -5.09
C TRP A 34 -5.93 15.18 -5.79
N LYS A 35 -7.04 15.05 -5.06
CA LYS A 35 -8.39 15.24 -5.60
C LYS A 35 -8.62 16.65 -6.14
N SER A 36 -8.02 17.67 -5.51
CA SER A 36 -8.09 19.05 -6.03
C SER A 36 -7.37 19.23 -7.37
N GLN A 37 -6.37 18.40 -7.64
CA GLN A 37 -5.56 18.44 -8.87
C GLN A 37 -6.11 17.51 -9.95
N ASP A 38 -6.72 16.40 -9.54
CA ASP A 38 -7.31 15.39 -10.40
C ASP A 38 -8.54 14.78 -9.70
N PRO A 39 -9.77 15.21 -10.04
CA PRO A 39 -10.99 14.73 -9.40
C PRO A 39 -11.21 13.21 -9.54
N ASP A 40 -10.60 12.58 -10.55
CA ASP A 40 -10.67 11.14 -10.79
C ASP A 40 -9.46 10.38 -10.24
N PHE A 41 -8.63 11.03 -9.40
CA PHE A 41 -7.42 10.45 -8.82
C PHE A 41 -7.67 9.06 -8.22
N ASP A 42 -8.73 8.92 -7.42
CA ASP A 42 -9.09 7.65 -6.75
C ASP A 42 -9.29 6.48 -7.72
N LYS A 43 -9.77 6.74 -8.94
CA LYS A 43 -9.99 5.72 -9.97
C LYS A 43 -8.70 5.30 -10.68
N LYS A 44 -7.65 6.11 -10.57
CA LYS A 44 -6.34 5.91 -11.19
C LYS A 44 -5.35 5.27 -10.23
N ILE A 45 -5.67 5.19 -8.93
CA ILE A 45 -4.87 4.44 -7.96
C ILE A 45 -5.00 2.96 -8.27
N ASP A 46 -3.97 2.40 -8.91
CA ASP A 46 -3.74 0.97 -8.86
C ASP A 46 -3.22 0.63 -7.46
N VAL A 47 -4.10 0.15 -6.58
CA VAL A 47 -3.73 -0.37 -5.24
C VAL A 47 -2.72 -1.53 -5.30
N TYR A 48 -2.58 -2.15 -6.47
CA TYR A 48 -1.60 -3.18 -6.76
C TYR A 48 -0.43 -2.68 -7.61
N ALA A 49 -0.23 -1.35 -7.73
CA ALA A 49 0.83 -0.60 -8.41
C ALA A 49 2.03 -1.41 -8.98
N GLY A 50 1.79 -2.33 -9.91
CA GLY A 50 2.78 -3.29 -10.41
C GLY A 50 3.68 -3.96 -9.35
N ILE A 51 3.13 -4.46 -8.23
CA ILE A 51 3.85 -4.93 -7.00
C ILE A 51 4.89 -6.08 -7.15
N ASN A 52 5.34 -6.39 -8.36
CA ASN A 52 6.59 -7.14 -8.55
C ASN A 52 7.85 -6.28 -8.30
N ARG A 53 7.69 -5.00 -7.93
CA ARG A 53 8.80 -4.14 -7.48
C ARG A 53 8.54 -3.68 -6.05
N ARG A 54 9.53 -3.86 -5.17
CA ARG A 54 9.48 -3.40 -3.78
C ARG A 54 9.25 -1.89 -3.75
N GLN A 55 8.06 -1.47 -3.36
CA GLN A 55 7.75 -0.06 -3.11
C GLN A 55 7.76 0.18 -1.60
N PHE A 56 8.64 1.07 -1.16
CA PHE A 56 8.77 1.47 0.24
C PHE A 56 8.50 2.96 0.32
N TYR A 57 7.36 3.33 0.90
CA TYR A 57 7.02 4.70 1.23
C TYR A 57 6.99 4.80 2.75
N ASN A 58 7.85 5.62 3.33
CA ASN A 58 7.96 5.78 4.78
C ASN A 58 7.98 7.26 5.14
N HIS A 59 7.16 7.65 6.12
CA HIS A 59 7.24 8.91 6.83
C HIS A 59 6.61 8.75 8.24
N TRP A 60 7.35 9.25 9.23
CA TRP A 60 7.04 9.27 10.66
C TRP A 60 5.81 10.14 11.01
N PHE A 61 4.77 9.56 11.61
CA PHE A 61 3.44 10.17 11.83
C PHE A 61 3.34 11.18 12.98
N PHE A 62 4.33 11.34 13.86
CA PHE A 62 4.17 12.24 15.01
C PHE A 62 4.72 13.64 14.70
N PRO A 63 3.87 14.69 14.61
CA PRO A 63 4.37 16.07 14.53
C PRO A 63 5.09 16.50 15.83
N ASN A 64 4.83 15.82 16.96
CA ASN A 64 5.58 15.95 18.21
C ASN A 64 5.81 14.56 18.84
N PRO A 65 7.03 13.99 18.80
CA PRO A 65 7.37 12.79 19.56
C PRO A 65 7.54 13.11 21.07
N PRO A 66 7.43 12.10 21.97
CA PRO A 66 7.68 12.26 23.40
C PRO A 66 9.13 12.59 23.74
#